data_AF-A0A8D8FLF6-F1
#
_entry.id   AF-A0A8D8FLF6-F1
#
_cell.length_a   1.000
_cell.length_b   1.000
_cell.length_c   1.000
_cell.angle_alpha   90.00
_cell.angle_beta   90.00
_cell.angle_gamma   90.00
#
_symmetry.space_group_name_H-M   'P 1'
#
loop_
_entity.id
_entity.type
_entity.pdbx_description
1 polymer ?
#
loop_
_entity_poly.entity_id
_entity_poly.type
_entity_poly.pdbx_seq_one_letter_code
_entity_poly.pdbx_strand_id
1 'polypeptide(L)'
;SNQDSNLIFFSPAFQKMNPAISEHEAAGLAAEMFDHFCAATTMRQILGLYRNMCDILQLRPGPLNEFYPKFKSKIRNWKAQALWKKFDARASHRAYNKGTAASGTRVLVIGAGPCGLRTAIEAQLLGAKVVVVEKRDRISRNNVLHLWPFLITDLKALGAKKFYGKFCAGSIDHISIRQLQCILLKVALILGVEVHEGVSFTRELEPKDGCGWRAAVSPEDHAVSHYEFD
;
A
#
# COMPACT_ATOMS: atom_id res chain seq x y z
N SER A 1 -5.21 -27.97 4.91
CA SER A 1 -5.34 -27.99 3.44
C SER A 1 -5.37 -26.57 2.82
N ASN A 2 -4.64 -25.60 3.37
CA ASN A 2 -4.63 -24.21 2.84
C ASN A 2 -3.19 -23.63 2.75
N GLN A 3 -2.17 -24.51 2.83
CA GLN A 3 -0.76 -24.13 2.68
C GLN A 3 -0.28 -24.29 1.23
N ASP A 4 -0.89 -25.19 0.44
CA ASP A 4 -0.40 -25.53 -0.90
C ASP A 4 -0.75 -24.49 -1.98
N SER A 5 -1.84 -23.73 -1.83
CA SER A 5 -2.22 -22.65 -2.75
C SER A 5 -1.29 -21.44 -2.68
N ASN A 6 -0.60 -21.24 -1.55
CA ASN A 6 0.42 -20.20 -1.41
C ASN A 6 1.77 -20.58 -2.02
N LEU A 7 2.03 -21.85 -2.34
CA LEU A 7 3.32 -22.25 -2.94
C LEU A 7 3.33 -22.06 -4.46
N ILE A 8 2.16 -22.09 -5.11
CA ILE A 8 2.05 -21.96 -6.57
C ILE A 8 2.49 -20.55 -7.03
N PHE A 9 2.07 -19.49 -6.31
CA PHE A 9 2.42 -18.10 -6.64
C PHE A 9 3.85 -17.69 -6.26
N PHE A 10 4.60 -18.53 -5.55
CA PHE A 10 5.95 -18.23 -5.04
C PHE A 10 7.03 -19.18 -5.60
N SER A 11 6.67 -20.08 -6.51
CA SER A 11 7.63 -21.01 -7.14
C SER A 11 8.43 -20.32 -8.25
N PRO A 12 9.76 -20.52 -8.34
CA PRO A 12 10.57 -20.14 -9.50
C PRO A 12 10.06 -20.72 -10.83
N ALA A 13 9.22 -21.75 -10.79
CA ALA A 13 8.56 -22.32 -11.97
C ALA A 13 7.52 -21.38 -12.61
N PHE A 14 6.90 -20.47 -11.85
CA PHE A 14 6.02 -19.41 -12.40
C PHE A 14 6.82 -18.31 -13.11
N GLN A 15 8.10 -18.14 -12.75
CA GLN A 15 9.03 -17.22 -13.43
C GLN A 15 9.65 -17.80 -14.70
N LYS A 16 9.52 -19.12 -14.94
CA LYS A 16 10.12 -19.81 -16.09
C LYS A 16 9.08 -20.61 -16.89
N MET A 17 7.95 -19.98 -17.22
CA MET A 17 7.06 -20.48 -18.26
C MET A 17 6.29 -19.34 -18.94
N ASN A 18 6.58 -19.20 -20.24
CA ASN A 18 5.58 -19.09 -21.30
C ASN A 18 5.06 -17.68 -21.70
N PRO A 19 4.31 -17.57 -22.83
CA PRO A 19 4.27 -16.43 -23.76
C PRO A 19 3.46 -15.27 -23.15
N ALA A 20 3.31 -14.16 -23.88
CA ALA A 20 2.51 -13.01 -23.41
C ALA A 20 1.14 -13.47 -22.87
N ILE A 21 0.99 -13.49 -21.53
CA ILE A 21 -0.27 -13.78 -20.83
C ILE A 21 -1.31 -12.80 -21.37
N SER A 22 -2.47 -13.30 -21.78
CA SER A 22 -3.51 -12.42 -22.30
C SER A 22 -4.00 -11.46 -21.22
N GLU A 23 -4.48 -10.27 -21.60
CA GLU A 23 -4.99 -9.30 -20.62
C GLU A 23 -6.16 -9.88 -19.78
N HIS A 24 -6.95 -10.78 -20.37
CA HIS A 24 -8.04 -11.47 -19.69
C HIS A 24 -7.54 -12.41 -18.58
N GLU A 25 -6.53 -13.24 -18.88
CA GLU A 25 -5.91 -14.15 -17.90
C GLU A 25 -5.22 -13.36 -16.78
N ALA A 26 -4.49 -12.30 -17.14
CA ALA A 26 -3.85 -11.41 -16.17
C ALA A 26 -4.87 -10.78 -15.20
N ALA A 27 -6.02 -10.32 -15.70
CA ALA A 27 -7.09 -9.77 -14.89
C ALA A 27 -7.73 -10.83 -13.96
N GLY A 28 -7.88 -12.07 -14.43
CA GLY A 28 -8.39 -13.19 -13.63
C GLY A 28 -7.46 -13.53 -12.47
N LEU A 29 -6.17 -13.70 -12.74
CA LEU A 29 -5.15 -13.96 -11.72
C LEU A 29 -5.07 -12.80 -10.70
N ALA A 30 -5.06 -11.56 -11.17
CA ALA A 30 -5.02 -10.40 -10.28
C ALA A 30 -6.27 -10.31 -9.38
N ALA A 31 -7.44 -10.70 -9.86
CA ALA A 31 -8.67 -10.73 -9.06
C ALA A 31 -8.60 -11.76 -7.91
N GLU A 32 -8.04 -12.95 -8.16
CA GLU A 32 -7.79 -13.98 -7.14
C GLU A 32 -6.75 -13.52 -6.12
N MET A 33 -5.61 -12.99 -6.61
CA MET A 33 -4.56 -12.45 -5.76
C MET A 33 -5.06 -11.29 -4.88
N PHE A 34 -6.00 -10.48 -5.38
CA PHE A 34 -6.62 -9.41 -4.60
C PHE A 34 -7.45 -9.94 -3.43
N ASP A 35 -8.12 -11.08 -3.58
CA ASP A 35 -8.83 -11.74 -2.48
C ASP A 35 -7.84 -12.22 -1.41
N HIS A 36 -6.72 -12.84 -1.82
CA HIS A 36 -5.64 -13.23 -0.91
C HIS A 36 -4.99 -12.02 -0.24
N PHE A 37 -4.79 -10.93 -0.98
CA PHE A 37 -4.24 -9.67 -0.46
C PHE A 37 -5.16 -9.08 0.62
N CYS A 38 -6.48 -9.09 0.39
CA CYS A 38 -7.45 -8.67 1.38
C CYS A 38 -7.38 -9.51 2.66
N ALA A 39 -7.14 -10.82 2.55
CA ALA A 39 -7.04 -11.75 3.67
C ALA A 39 -5.66 -11.80 4.36
N ALA A 40 -4.59 -11.33 3.70
CA ALA A 40 -3.23 -11.42 4.20
C ALA A 40 -3.03 -10.69 5.55
N THR A 41 -2.27 -11.29 6.47
CA THR A 41 -2.11 -10.77 7.85
C THR A 41 -0.66 -10.45 8.23
N THR A 42 0.26 -10.59 7.28
CA THR A 42 1.68 -10.32 7.45
C THR A 42 2.17 -9.35 6.38
N MET A 43 3.16 -8.52 6.73
CA MET A 43 3.78 -7.56 5.80
C MET A 43 4.32 -8.25 4.54
N ARG A 44 5.03 -9.36 4.72
CA ARG A 44 5.57 -10.18 3.62
C ARG A 44 4.49 -10.63 2.63
N GLN A 45 3.38 -11.19 3.12
CA GLN A 45 2.28 -11.62 2.25
C GLN A 45 1.62 -10.44 1.54
N ILE A 46 1.35 -9.34 2.25
CA ILE A 46 0.70 -8.14 1.70
C ILE A 46 1.55 -7.56 0.56
N LEU A 47 2.85 -7.34 0.81
CA LEU A 47 3.77 -6.77 -0.18
C LEU A 47 4.04 -7.73 -1.35
N GLY A 48 4.24 -9.03 -1.07
CA GLY A 48 4.46 -10.03 -2.13
C GLY A 48 3.27 -10.14 -3.07
N LEU A 49 2.05 -10.27 -2.54
CA LEU A 49 0.83 -10.32 -3.36
C LEU A 49 0.62 -9.02 -4.14
N TYR A 50 0.89 -7.86 -3.53
CA TYR A 50 0.77 -6.57 -4.21
C TYR A 50 1.77 -6.42 -5.37
N ARG A 51 3.05 -6.75 -5.15
CA ARG A 51 4.09 -6.68 -6.17
C ARG A 51 3.77 -7.59 -7.34
N ASN A 52 3.41 -8.83 -7.09
CA ASN A 52 3.03 -9.78 -8.13
C ASN A 52 1.77 -9.31 -8.90
N MET A 53 0.77 -8.72 -8.23
CA MET A 53 -0.37 -8.10 -8.91
C MET A 53 0.08 -6.95 -9.82
N CYS A 54 0.97 -6.07 -9.35
CA CYS A 54 1.50 -4.98 -10.16
C CYS A 54 2.28 -5.49 -11.37
N ASP A 55 3.10 -6.52 -11.21
CA ASP A 55 3.90 -7.11 -12.30
C ASP A 55 3.00 -7.74 -13.36
N ILE A 56 2.01 -8.56 -12.98
CA ILE A 56 1.07 -9.19 -13.94
C ILE A 56 0.21 -8.13 -14.64
N LEU A 57 -0.18 -7.07 -13.92
CA LEU A 57 -0.97 -5.97 -14.50
C LEU A 57 -0.13 -4.93 -15.24
N GLN A 58 1.20 -5.07 -15.24
CA GLN A 58 2.16 -4.12 -15.82
C GLN A 58 1.96 -2.69 -15.28
N LEU A 59 1.77 -2.58 -13.96
CA LEU A 59 1.60 -1.32 -13.24
C LEU A 59 2.81 -1.03 -12.37
N ARG A 60 3.15 0.26 -12.21
CA ARG A 60 4.15 0.74 -11.27
C ARG A 60 3.50 1.72 -10.29
N PRO A 61 3.77 1.62 -8.97
CA PRO A 61 3.25 2.58 -7.99
C PRO A 61 3.63 4.01 -8.33
N GLY A 62 2.72 4.96 -8.11
CA GLY A 62 2.88 6.34 -8.60
C GLY A 62 1.87 7.31 -7.99
N PRO A 63 1.83 8.56 -8.47
CA PRO A 63 0.81 9.52 -8.09
C PRO A 63 -0.60 8.94 -8.25
N LEU A 64 -1.51 9.32 -7.34
CA LEU A 64 -2.86 8.75 -7.25
C LEU A 64 -3.57 8.69 -8.61
N ASN A 65 -3.58 9.81 -9.33
CA ASN A 65 -4.30 9.96 -10.60
C ASN A 65 -3.69 9.16 -11.76
N GLU A 66 -2.44 8.73 -11.62
CA GLU A 66 -1.74 7.92 -12.64
C GLU A 66 -1.84 6.43 -12.37
N PHE A 67 -1.96 6.03 -11.11
CA PHE A 67 -1.93 4.64 -10.65
C PHE A 67 -3.33 4.09 -10.29
N TYR A 68 -3.99 4.70 -9.30
CA TYR A 68 -5.19 4.12 -8.67
C TYR A 68 -6.33 3.85 -9.66
N PRO A 69 -6.69 4.76 -10.59
CA PRO A 69 -7.73 4.49 -11.59
C PRO A 69 -7.43 3.26 -12.46
N LYS A 70 -6.16 3.06 -12.85
CA LYS A 70 -5.72 1.91 -13.67
C LYS A 70 -5.71 0.62 -12.85
N PHE A 71 -5.22 0.68 -11.61
CA PHE A 71 -5.24 -0.46 -10.70
C PHE A 71 -6.68 -0.92 -10.47
N LYS A 72 -7.58 0.01 -10.12
CA LYS A 72 -9.01 -0.26 -9.92
C LYS A 72 -9.67 -0.87 -11.16
N SER A 73 -9.41 -0.35 -12.36
CA SER A 73 -10.08 -0.84 -13.59
C SER A 73 -9.63 -2.25 -13.98
N LYS A 74 -8.38 -2.62 -13.66
CA LYS A 74 -7.82 -3.94 -13.95
C LYS A 74 -8.22 -5.01 -12.93
N ILE A 75 -8.52 -4.65 -11.68
CA ILE A 75 -9.04 -5.59 -10.67
C ILE A 75 -10.55 -5.83 -10.88
N ARG A 76 -10.87 -6.82 -11.72
CA ARG A 76 -12.25 -7.25 -12.03
C ARG A 76 -12.81 -8.18 -10.95
N ASN A 77 -13.01 -7.64 -9.74
CA ASN A 77 -13.50 -8.40 -8.59
C ASN A 77 -14.73 -7.71 -7.96
N TRP A 78 -15.88 -8.41 -7.92
CA TRP A 78 -17.12 -7.87 -7.33
C TRP A 78 -16.96 -7.54 -5.84
N LYS A 79 -16.14 -8.31 -5.10
CA LYS A 79 -15.85 -8.09 -3.69
C LYS A 79 -15.07 -6.80 -3.43
N ALA A 80 -14.37 -6.28 -4.45
CA ALA A 80 -13.57 -5.07 -4.38
C ALA A 80 -14.40 -3.79 -4.60
N GLN A 81 -15.59 -3.88 -5.21
CA GLN A 81 -16.44 -2.71 -5.51
C GLN A 81 -16.79 -1.87 -4.28
N ALA A 82 -17.02 -2.52 -3.13
CA ALA A 82 -17.28 -1.82 -1.88
C ALA A 82 -16.06 -1.03 -1.34
N LEU A 83 -14.83 -1.47 -1.65
CA LEU A 83 -13.61 -0.72 -1.36
C LEU A 83 -13.46 0.46 -2.31
N TRP A 84 -13.69 0.26 -3.61
CA TRP A 84 -13.61 1.32 -4.61
C TRP A 84 -14.52 2.50 -4.28
N LYS A 85 -15.80 2.22 -3.97
CA LYS A 85 -16.75 3.26 -3.56
C LYS A 85 -16.26 4.08 -2.36
N LYS A 86 -15.57 3.43 -1.41
CA LYS A 86 -15.02 4.09 -0.22
C LYS A 86 -13.82 4.98 -0.55
N PHE A 87 -12.87 4.48 -1.33
CA PHE A 87 -11.69 5.23 -1.72
C PHE A 87 -12.04 6.38 -2.67
N ASP A 88 -12.96 6.18 -3.61
CA ASP A 88 -13.46 7.23 -4.50
C ASP A 88 -14.15 8.35 -3.72
N ALA A 89 -14.98 7.99 -2.73
CA ALA A 89 -15.64 8.96 -1.86
C ALA A 89 -14.65 9.75 -0.98
N ARG A 90 -13.55 9.12 -0.56
CA ARG A 90 -12.48 9.84 0.15
C ARG A 90 -11.73 10.77 -0.80
N ALA A 91 -11.27 10.26 -1.93
CA ALA A 91 -10.49 11.01 -2.92
C ALA A 91 -11.24 12.20 -3.53
N SER A 92 -12.58 12.17 -3.56
CA SER A 92 -13.41 13.28 -4.04
C SER A 92 -13.58 14.42 -3.04
N HIS A 93 -13.09 14.28 -1.81
CA HIS A 93 -13.18 15.36 -0.83
C HIS A 93 -12.46 16.63 -1.31
N ARG A 94 -13.10 17.79 -1.16
CA ARG A 94 -12.64 19.07 -1.72
C ARG A 94 -11.20 19.44 -1.34
N ALA A 95 -10.74 19.05 -0.16
CA ALA A 95 -9.39 19.34 0.32
C ALA A 95 -8.29 18.72 -0.56
N TYR A 96 -8.59 17.63 -1.28
CA TYR A 96 -7.64 16.97 -2.16
C TYR A 96 -7.55 17.60 -3.55
N ASN A 97 -8.45 18.54 -3.89
CA ASN A 97 -8.55 19.15 -5.21
C ASN A 97 -8.45 18.11 -6.35
N LYS A 98 -9.27 17.05 -6.30
CA LYS A 98 -9.24 15.91 -7.25
C LYS A 98 -7.84 15.27 -7.39
N GLY A 99 -7.09 15.19 -6.29
CA GLY A 99 -5.73 14.62 -6.26
C GLY A 99 -4.68 15.49 -6.94
N THR A 100 -4.84 16.83 -6.90
CA THR A 100 -3.89 17.77 -7.53
C THR A 100 -3.37 18.85 -6.58
N ALA A 101 -3.81 18.86 -5.32
CA ALA A 101 -3.41 19.86 -4.33
C ALA A 101 -1.90 19.87 -4.03
N ALA A 102 -1.23 18.72 -4.14
CA ALA A 102 0.22 18.56 -3.99
C ALA A 102 0.83 17.88 -5.24
N SER A 103 0.28 18.16 -6.42
CA SER A 103 0.79 17.61 -7.68
C SER A 103 2.23 18.08 -7.92
N GLY A 104 3.10 17.15 -8.33
CA GLY A 104 4.53 17.43 -8.54
C GLY A 104 5.39 17.34 -7.27
N THR A 105 4.79 17.32 -6.08
CA THR A 105 5.50 17.14 -4.81
C THR A 105 5.92 15.67 -4.61
N ARG A 106 7.16 15.46 -4.20
CA ARG A 106 7.75 14.16 -3.86
C ARG A 106 7.96 14.06 -2.35
N VAL A 107 7.34 13.08 -1.70
CA VAL A 107 7.34 12.94 -0.24
C VAL A 107 7.99 11.63 0.16
N LEU A 108 9.00 11.71 1.03
CA LEU A 108 9.58 10.56 1.74
C LEU A 108 9.01 10.47 3.16
N VAL A 109 8.38 9.35 3.49
CA VAL A 109 7.87 9.05 4.84
C VAL A 109 8.76 8.01 5.50
N ILE A 110 9.23 8.31 6.71
CA ILE A 110 10.10 7.43 7.49
C ILE A 110 9.28 6.66 8.52
N GLY A 111 9.10 5.36 8.30
CA GLY A 111 8.43 4.41 9.18
C GLY A 111 7.00 4.03 8.75
N ALA A 112 6.74 2.73 8.66
CA ALA A 112 5.43 2.15 8.34
C ALA A 112 4.61 1.82 9.61
N GLY A 113 4.73 2.64 10.65
CA GLY A 113 3.82 2.64 11.79
C GLY A 113 2.42 3.15 11.42
N PRO A 114 1.42 3.06 12.30
CA PRO A 114 0.07 3.57 12.02
C PRO A 114 0.06 5.02 11.55
N CYS A 115 0.77 5.91 12.25
CA CYS A 115 0.82 7.33 11.90
C CYS A 115 1.51 7.57 10.55
N GLY A 116 2.69 6.94 10.31
CA GLY A 116 3.42 7.11 9.05
C GLY A 116 2.60 6.64 7.84
N LEU A 117 1.98 5.46 7.92
CA LEU A 117 1.09 4.97 6.85
C LEU A 117 -0.14 5.87 6.67
N ARG A 118 -0.72 6.39 7.76
CA ARG A 118 -1.87 7.30 7.67
C ARG A 118 -1.51 8.62 7.02
N THR A 119 -0.34 9.17 7.33
CA THR A 119 0.23 10.37 6.69
C THR A 119 0.50 10.11 5.21
N ALA A 120 1.11 8.97 4.87
CA ALA A 120 1.38 8.59 3.48
C ALA A 120 0.09 8.52 2.65
N ILE A 121 -0.99 7.98 3.22
CA ILE A 121 -2.32 7.94 2.57
C ILE A 121 -2.83 9.36 2.29
N GLU A 122 -2.77 10.30 3.24
CA GLU A 122 -3.24 11.68 2.99
C GLU A 122 -2.38 12.39 1.95
N ALA A 123 -1.05 12.27 2.03
CA ALA A 123 -0.15 12.86 1.05
C ALA A 123 -0.42 12.33 -0.37
N GLN A 124 -0.67 11.03 -0.49
CA GLN A 124 -1.03 10.39 -1.76
C GLN A 124 -2.38 10.92 -2.27
N LEU A 125 -3.37 11.06 -1.40
CA LEU A 125 -4.69 11.63 -1.75
C LEU A 125 -4.59 13.09 -2.19
N LEU A 126 -3.66 13.87 -1.66
CA LEU A 126 -3.39 15.25 -2.10
C LEU A 126 -2.77 15.30 -3.52
N GLY A 127 -2.25 14.19 -4.04
CA GLY A 127 -1.66 14.12 -5.38
C GLY A 127 -0.14 14.00 -5.42
N ALA A 128 0.54 13.92 -4.26
CA ALA A 128 1.99 13.75 -4.21
C ALA A 128 2.41 12.35 -4.70
N LYS A 129 3.66 12.23 -5.15
CA LYS A 129 4.35 10.94 -5.23
C LYS A 129 4.90 10.61 -3.85
N VAL A 130 4.43 9.53 -3.24
CA VAL A 130 4.80 9.16 -1.87
C VAL A 130 5.62 7.87 -1.87
N VAL A 131 6.74 7.91 -1.15
CA VAL A 131 7.58 6.75 -0.86
C VAL A 131 7.69 6.59 0.65
N VAL A 132 7.50 5.37 1.15
CA VAL A 132 7.67 5.01 2.57
C VAL A 132 8.87 4.09 2.70
N VAL A 133 9.78 4.40 3.62
CA VAL A 133 10.86 3.49 4.04
C VAL A 133 10.59 2.97 5.44
N GLU A 134 10.68 1.66 5.64
CA GLU A 134 10.51 1.00 6.93
C GLU A 134 11.70 0.07 7.21
N LYS A 135 12.33 0.28 8.36
CA LYS A 135 13.49 -0.50 8.80
C LYS A 135 13.19 -1.98 8.96
N ARG A 136 12.00 -2.34 9.46
CA ARG A 136 11.63 -3.74 9.72
C ARG A 136 11.04 -4.40 8.47
N ASP A 137 11.25 -5.70 8.37
CA ASP A 137 10.65 -6.56 7.34
C ASP A 137 9.33 -7.20 7.79
N ARG A 138 8.87 -6.88 9.01
CA ARG A 138 7.71 -7.51 9.64
C ARG A 138 6.98 -6.58 10.60
N ILE A 139 5.68 -6.80 10.68
CA ILE A 139 4.76 -6.18 11.64
C ILE A 139 4.50 -7.19 12.78
N SER A 140 4.95 -6.88 13.99
CA SER A 140 4.99 -7.86 15.11
C SER A 140 4.27 -7.44 16.40
N ARG A 141 3.87 -6.17 16.55
CA ARG A 141 3.34 -5.65 17.83
C ARG A 141 1.88 -6.05 18.05
N ASN A 142 1.64 -6.84 19.11
CA ASN A 142 0.30 -7.29 19.50
C ASN A 142 -0.40 -6.37 20.51
N ASN A 143 0.28 -5.34 21.04
CA ASN A 143 -0.33 -4.38 21.96
C ASN A 143 -1.58 -3.75 21.32
N VAL A 144 -2.55 -3.41 22.16
CA VAL A 144 -3.86 -2.91 21.75
C VAL A 144 -3.94 -1.41 21.98
N LEU A 145 -4.48 -0.70 21.00
CA LEU A 145 -4.76 0.73 21.03
C LEU A 145 -6.27 0.92 21.17
N HIS A 146 -6.67 1.78 22.11
CA HIS A 146 -8.03 2.31 22.14
C HIS A 146 -8.24 3.29 20.97
N LEU A 147 -9.42 3.28 20.37
CA LEU A 147 -9.81 4.08 19.23
C LEU A 147 -10.94 5.02 19.62
N TRP A 148 -10.68 6.33 19.50
CA TRP A 148 -11.74 7.33 19.63
C TRP A 148 -12.77 7.19 18.50
N PRO A 149 -14.03 7.64 18.71
CA PRO A 149 -15.09 7.50 17.72
C PRO A 149 -14.74 8.01 16.31
N PHE A 150 -14.01 9.12 16.22
CA PHE A 150 -13.60 9.69 14.92
C PHE A 150 -12.62 8.78 14.17
N LEU A 151 -11.72 8.09 14.88
CA LEU A 151 -10.79 7.12 14.28
C LEU A 151 -11.51 5.88 13.77
N ILE A 152 -12.53 5.41 14.50
CA ILE A 152 -13.38 4.30 14.04
C ILE A 152 -14.08 4.70 12.73
N THR A 153 -14.61 5.92 12.66
CA THR A 153 -15.26 6.45 11.45
C THR A 153 -14.27 6.57 10.29
N ASP A 154 -13.07 7.15 10.51
CA ASP A 154 -12.02 7.28 9.49
C ASP A 154 -11.60 5.91 8.94
N LEU A 155 -11.28 4.96 9.82
CA LEU A 155 -10.87 3.61 9.40
C LEU A 155 -12.00 2.83 8.70
N LYS A 156 -13.27 2.99 9.12
CA LYS A 156 -14.43 2.44 8.39
C LYS A 156 -14.56 3.07 6.99
N ALA A 157 -14.27 4.36 6.86
CA ALA A 157 -14.27 5.06 5.58
C ALA A 157 -13.13 4.56 4.67
N LEU A 158 -11.98 4.17 5.24
CA LEU A 158 -10.88 3.51 4.53
C LEU A 158 -11.04 2.00 4.33
N GLY A 159 -12.23 1.44 4.59
CA GLY A 159 -12.52 0.04 4.29
C GLY A 159 -11.95 -0.97 5.29
N ALA A 160 -11.59 -0.56 6.51
CA ALA A 160 -11.02 -1.44 7.54
C ALA A 160 -11.80 -2.74 7.74
N LYS A 161 -13.14 -2.71 7.72
CA LYS A 161 -13.99 -3.91 7.88
C LYS A 161 -13.81 -4.94 6.77
N LYS A 162 -13.37 -4.53 5.57
CA LYS A 162 -13.08 -5.44 4.46
C LYS A 162 -11.76 -6.19 4.68
N PHE A 163 -10.75 -5.49 5.19
CA PHE A 163 -9.43 -6.07 5.47
C PHE A 163 -9.36 -6.80 6.81
N TYR A 164 -10.25 -6.47 7.74
CA TYR A 164 -10.37 -7.08 9.05
C TYR A 164 -11.85 -7.15 9.46
N GLY A 165 -12.50 -8.29 9.21
CA GLY A 165 -13.94 -8.47 9.44
C GLY A 165 -14.40 -8.23 10.88
N LYS A 166 -13.50 -8.40 11.85
CA LYS A 166 -13.74 -8.16 13.28
C LYS A 166 -13.58 -6.68 13.69
N PHE A 167 -13.23 -5.79 12.76
CA PHE A 167 -12.98 -4.38 13.05
C PHE A 167 -14.21 -3.72 13.69
N CYS A 168 -14.07 -3.33 14.96
CA CYS A 168 -15.11 -2.68 15.76
C CYS A 168 -16.48 -3.36 15.64
N ALA A 169 -16.52 -4.70 15.76
CA ALA A 169 -17.76 -5.46 15.82
C ALA A 169 -18.42 -5.28 17.20
N GLY A 170 -19.73 -4.98 17.23
CA GLY A 170 -20.44 -4.68 18.48
C GLY A 170 -19.92 -3.39 19.12
N SER A 171 -19.59 -3.46 20.41
CA SER A 171 -19.04 -2.36 21.21
C SER A 171 -17.50 -2.30 21.24
N ILE A 172 -16.81 -3.09 20.39
CA ILE A 172 -15.34 -3.07 20.32
C ILE A 172 -14.87 -1.72 19.78
N ASP A 173 -13.99 -1.07 20.52
CA ASP A 173 -13.44 0.27 20.29
C ASP A 173 -11.90 0.27 20.30
N HIS A 174 -11.29 -0.89 20.03
CA HIS A 174 -9.84 -1.05 20.12
C HIS A 174 -9.31 -1.98 19.03
N ILE A 175 -8.01 -1.87 18.75
CA ILE A 175 -7.33 -2.66 17.72
C ILE A 175 -5.87 -2.92 18.10
N SER A 176 -5.33 -4.10 17.78
CA SER A 176 -3.89 -4.32 17.93
C SER A 176 -3.10 -3.49 16.92
N ILE A 177 -1.92 -3.00 17.33
CA ILE A 177 -1.02 -2.20 16.49
C ILE A 177 -0.77 -2.91 15.16
N ARG A 178 -0.49 -4.21 15.18
CA ARG A 178 -0.25 -4.98 13.94
C ARG A 178 -1.43 -5.01 12.98
N GLN A 179 -2.66 -5.13 13.48
CA GLN A 179 -3.84 -5.18 12.62
C GLN A 179 -4.08 -3.81 11.99
N LEU A 180 -3.90 -2.73 12.75
CA LEU A 180 -3.99 -1.37 12.23
C LEU A 180 -2.93 -1.11 11.14
N GLN A 181 -1.67 -1.53 11.36
CA GLN A 181 -0.62 -1.42 10.36
C GLN A 181 -0.94 -2.21 9.08
N CYS A 182 -1.42 -3.46 9.19
CA CYS A 182 -1.81 -4.25 8.03
C CYS A 182 -2.96 -3.61 7.23
N ILE A 183 -3.96 -3.03 7.90
CA ILE A 183 -5.07 -2.33 7.24
C ILE A 183 -4.54 -1.12 6.48
N LEU A 184 -3.77 -0.25 7.14
CA LEU A 184 -3.28 0.98 6.53
C LEU A 184 -2.26 0.70 5.42
N LEU A 185 -1.42 -0.33 5.56
CA LEU A 185 -0.49 -0.76 4.52
C LEU A 185 -1.24 -1.15 3.24
N LYS A 186 -2.32 -1.94 3.36
CA LYS A 186 -3.13 -2.32 2.20
C LYS A 186 -3.74 -1.12 1.50
N VAL A 187 -4.27 -0.16 2.27
CA VAL A 187 -4.84 1.09 1.73
C VAL A 187 -3.77 1.90 1.02
N ALA A 188 -2.59 2.10 1.63
CA ALA A 188 -1.49 2.86 1.05
C ALA A 188 -1.06 2.28 -0.31
N LEU A 189 -0.85 0.95 -0.38
CA LEU A 189 -0.44 0.27 -1.60
C LEU A 189 -1.49 0.39 -2.72
N ILE A 190 -2.78 0.24 -2.41
CA ILE A 190 -3.87 0.40 -3.38
C ILE A 190 -3.91 1.81 -3.97
N LEU A 191 -3.60 2.83 -3.16
CA LEU A 191 -3.61 4.23 -3.60
C LEU A 191 -2.34 4.62 -4.37
N GLY A 192 -1.34 3.74 -4.46
CA GLY A 192 -0.11 3.96 -5.22
C GLY A 192 1.09 4.40 -4.40
N VAL A 193 1.00 4.38 -3.07
CA VAL A 193 2.15 4.63 -2.20
C VAL A 193 3.17 3.52 -2.41
N GLU A 194 4.41 3.91 -2.65
CA GLU A 194 5.53 2.98 -2.77
C GLU A 194 6.11 2.68 -1.39
N VAL A 195 6.34 1.41 -1.06
CA VAL A 195 6.80 1.00 0.27
C VAL A 195 8.01 0.07 0.16
N HIS A 196 9.08 0.43 0.88
CA HIS A 196 10.33 -0.30 0.98
C HIS A 196 10.56 -0.75 2.43
N GLU A 197 10.39 -2.05 2.69
CA GLU A 197 10.66 -2.72 3.96
C GLU A 197 12.12 -3.19 4.05
N GLY A 198 12.64 -3.33 5.28
CA GLY A 198 14.04 -3.71 5.50
C GLY A 198 15.04 -2.58 5.21
N VAL A 199 14.56 -1.35 5.02
CA VAL A 199 15.38 -0.18 4.67
C VAL A 199 15.35 0.84 5.80
N SER A 200 16.51 1.12 6.38
CA SER A 200 16.64 2.13 7.43
C SER A 200 16.98 3.48 6.81
N PHE A 201 16.24 4.53 7.16
CA PHE A 201 16.71 5.90 6.99
C PHE A 201 17.85 6.17 7.97
N THR A 202 18.91 6.83 7.50
CA THR A 202 20.07 7.21 8.32
C THR A 202 20.15 8.71 8.51
N ARG A 203 20.14 9.48 7.41
CA ARG A 203 20.19 10.95 7.41
C ARG A 203 19.77 11.51 6.05
N GLU A 204 19.44 12.78 6.02
CA GLU A 204 19.30 13.59 4.82
C GLU A 204 20.64 13.79 4.11
N LEU A 205 20.58 13.87 2.79
CA LEU A 205 21.66 14.25 1.91
C LEU A 205 21.25 15.57 1.25
N GLU A 206 22.00 16.62 1.55
CA GLU A 206 21.77 17.95 0.98
C GLU A 206 21.95 17.94 -0.55
N PRO A 207 21.21 18.81 -1.26
CA PRO A 207 21.34 18.98 -2.71
C PRO A 207 22.78 19.29 -3.13
N LYS A 208 23.32 18.53 -4.10
CA LYS A 208 24.64 18.73 -4.71
C LYS A 208 24.60 18.33 -6.18
N ASP A 209 25.42 18.98 -7.00
CA ASP A 209 25.67 18.60 -8.41
C ASP A 209 24.40 18.40 -9.27
N GLY A 210 23.38 19.22 -9.06
CA GLY A 210 22.11 19.17 -9.81
C GLY A 210 21.07 18.16 -9.29
N CYS A 211 21.37 17.41 -8.22
CA CYS A 211 20.41 16.58 -7.51
C CYS A 211 19.70 17.36 -6.39
N GLY A 212 18.41 17.10 -6.18
CA GLY A 212 17.64 17.57 -5.03
C GLY A 212 17.97 16.85 -3.70
N TRP A 213 17.13 17.04 -2.69
CA TRP A 213 17.27 16.37 -1.39
C TRP A 213 17.10 14.87 -1.54
N ARG A 214 17.98 14.09 -0.90
CA ARG A 214 17.93 12.62 -0.89
C ARG A 214 18.12 12.07 0.51
N ALA A 215 17.96 10.76 0.66
CA ALA A 215 18.17 10.06 1.93
C ALA A 215 19.34 9.09 1.82
N ALA A 216 20.26 9.17 2.77
CA ALA A 216 21.16 8.07 3.06
C ALA A 216 20.36 6.97 3.76
N VAL A 217 20.43 5.76 3.22
CA VAL A 217 19.72 4.60 3.73
C VAL A 217 20.65 3.41 3.96
N SER A 218 20.20 2.43 4.73
CA SER A 218 20.85 1.13 4.87
C SER A 218 19.88 0.03 4.45
N PRO A 219 20.27 -0.86 3.51
CA PRO A 219 21.57 -0.90 2.82
C PRO A 219 21.75 0.26 1.83
N GLU A 220 22.99 0.72 1.62
CA GLU A 220 23.31 1.96 0.89
C GLU A 220 23.02 1.87 -0.61
N ASP A 221 23.13 0.67 -1.18
CA ASP A 221 22.87 0.33 -2.58
C ASP A 221 21.38 0.15 -2.91
N HIS A 222 20.50 0.30 -1.91
CA HIS A 222 19.07 0.19 -2.13
C HIS A 222 18.56 1.31 -3.06
N ALA A 223 17.75 0.98 -4.06
CA ALA A 223 17.30 1.90 -5.12
C ALA A 223 16.66 3.22 -4.60
N VAL A 224 16.05 3.20 -3.42
CA VAL A 224 15.45 4.38 -2.79
C VAL A 224 16.48 5.47 -2.42
N SER A 225 17.77 5.15 -2.35
CA SER A 225 18.84 6.15 -2.14
C SER A 225 18.94 7.17 -3.29
N HIS A 226 18.39 6.84 -4.45
CA HIS A 226 18.27 7.73 -5.60
C HIS A 226 16.97 8.53 -5.63
N TYR A 227 16.04 8.28 -4.71
CA TYR A 227 14.78 9.00 -4.66
C TYR A 227 15.00 10.42 -4.13
N GLU A 228 14.69 11.41 -4.97
CA GLU A 228 14.67 12.82 -4.57
C GLU A 228 13.31 13.19 -3.99
N PHE A 229 13.30 13.91 -2.88
CA PHE A 229 12.09 14.43 -2.24
C PHE A 229 12.19 15.94 -2.02
N ASP A 230 11.04 16.57 -1.79
CA ASP A 230 10.91 18.02 -1.56
C ASP A 230 10.71 18.34 -0.07
#